data_AF-A0A9J6CFB5-F1
#
_entry.id   AF-A0A9J6CFB5-F1
#
_cell.length_a   1.000
_cell.length_b   1.000
_cell.length_c   1.000
_cell.angle_alpha   90.00
_cell.angle_beta   90.00
_cell.angle_gamma   90.00
#
_symmetry.space_group_name_H-M   'P 1'
#
loop_
_entity.id
_entity.type
_entity.pdbx_description
1 polymer ?
#
loop_
_entity_poly.entity_id
_entity_poly.type
_entity_poly.pdbx_seq_one_letter_code
_entity_poly.pdbx_strand_id
1 'polypeptide(L)'
;MDDSGKELLRNDSRRLSTISNSRRFSNVSNSKRLSIVSDSRRFSRRESFRYDGEFRGPLANRSCTDVIFLLMFFIFLIIFGFAGYYAHREGDLNKLLVPRDTKGWQCGKDSEVVDKPNLFFFDLSKCADPLVPIEGCPTPQVCVKECPKTSFYHERAQCDREKIQVYRQKLICTSEIDLNNITDCNEVDKYVKDNKCALWYLPSESLSNICIPASFQDVWQTINRSEVIQGLLNIQMMGSINGIGQLIVEDTINLWPVLAGGFIIAAVCSLIIIAIMRWVAGPIVWISIIGVLALLGIGE
;
A
#
# COMPACT_ATOMS: atom_id res chain seq x y z
N MET A 1 -3.60 20.32 49.73
CA MET A 1 -4.09 19.46 48.64
C MET A 1 -4.36 20.38 47.47
N ASP A 2 -3.59 20.36 46.38
CA ASP A 2 -2.81 19.29 45.77
C ASP A 2 -1.83 19.99 44.81
N ASP A 3 -0.49 19.94 44.84
CA ASP A 3 0.57 18.96 45.10
C ASP A 3 0.92 17.95 44.00
N SER A 4 0.71 18.33 42.73
CA SER A 4 1.40 17.68 41.58
C SER A 4 1.95 18.63 40.50
N GLY A 5 1.81 19.95 40.66
CA GLY A 5 2.43 20.95 39.77
C GLY A 5 3.84 21.42 40.18
N LYS A 6 4.33 21.01 41.37
CA LYS A 6 5.58 21.52 41.96
C LYS A 6 6.82 20.64 41.73
N GLU A 7 6.67 19.46 41.12
CA GLU A 7 7.81 18.57 40.84
C GLU A 7 8.51 18.80 39.50
N LEU A 8 7.83 19.37 38.49
CA LEU A 8 8.46 19.65 37.19
C LEU A 8 9.37 20.90 37.19
N LEU A 9 9.14 21.87 38.08
CA LEU A 9 10.01 23.06 38.24
C LEU A 9 11.22 22.82 39.17
N ARG A 10 11.27 21.68 39.87
CA ARG A 10 12.36 21.33 40.79
C ARG A 10 13.53 20.60 40.10
N ASN A 11 13.34 20.10 38.88
CA ASN A 11 14.40 19.42 38.13
C ASN A 11 15.25 20.35 37.25
N ASP A 12 14.75 21.54 36.91
CA ASP A 12 15.51 22.52 36.11
C ASP A 12 16.43 23.41 36.97
N SER A 13 16.11 23.58 38.27
CA SER A 13 16.95 24.34 39.21
C SER A 13 18.13 23.56 39.80
N ARG A 14 18.26 22.25 39.53
CA ARG A 14 19.37 21.42 40.06
C ARG A 14 20.57 21.25 39.09
N ARG A 15 20.48 21.73 37.85
CA ARG A 15 21.63 21.82 36.94
C ARG A 15 22.37 23.15 36.98
N LEU A 16 21.83 24.16 37.66
CA LEU A 16 22.45 25.48 37.82
C LEU A 16 23.22 25.66 39.15
N SER A 17 23.29 24.64 40.01
CA SER A 17 23.99 24.69 41.29
C SER A 17 25.40 24.08 41.29
N THR A 18 25.90 23.60 40.15
CA THR A 18 27.30 23.14 40.03
C THR A 18 28.11 24.19 39.29
N ILE A 19 28.62 25.16 40.05
CA ILE A 19 29.86 25.96 39.89
C ILE A 19 29.61 27.28 40.66
N SER A 20 29.54 27.13 41.98
CA SER A 20 29.60 28.24 42.94
C SER A 20 30.24 27.72 44.22
N ASN A 21 31.55 27.48 44.18
CA ASN A 21 32.38 27.68 45.37
C ASN A 21 33.88 27.67 45.02
N SER A 22 34.44 28.87 44.82
CA SER A 22 35.73 29.20 45.42
C SER A 22 35.86 30.72 45.47
N ARG A 23 35.74 31.27 46.68
CA ARG A 23 36.33 32.55 47.04
C ARG A 23 37.84 32.40 46.92
N ARG A 24 38.41 32.81 45.79
CA ARG A 24 39.79 33.32 45.74
C ARG A 24 39.97 34.13 44.46
N PHE A 25 40.70 35.24 44.59
CA PHE A 25 41.03 36.23 43.56
C PHE A 25 40.02 37.36 43.34
N SER A 26 40.02 38.25 44.33
CA SER A 26 40.32 39.66 44.07
C SER A 26 41.32 39.81 42.91
N ASN A 27 41.04 40.76 42.01
CA ASN A 27 41.77 41.11 40.78
C ASN A 27 41.31 40.38 39.51
N VAL A 28 40.07 40.66 39.06
CA VAL A 28 39.74 40.55 37.63
C VAL A 28 39.54 41.96 37.08
N SER A 29 40.62 42.38 36.43
CA SER A 29 40.84 43.60 35.65
C SER A 29 39.61 44.23 35.00
N ASN A 30 39.57 45.56 35.05
CA ASN A 30 38.76 46.48 34.23
C ASN A 30 38.71 46.13 32.72
N SER A 31 39.60 45.24 32.25
CA SER A 31 39.69 44.77 30.87
C SER A 31 38.42 44.07 30.35
N LYS A 32 37.71 43.26 31.14
CA LYS A 32 36.58 42.44 30.63
C LYS A 32 35.25 43.19 30.51
N ARG A 33 35.07 44.31 31.21
CA ARG A 33 33.87 45.17 31.05
C ARG A 33 34.01 46.09 29.84
N LEU A 34 35.25 46.40 29.44
CA LEU A 34 35.54 47.16 28.23
C LEU A 34 35.28 46.34 26.95
N SER A 35 35.47 45.02 26.99
CA SER A 35 35.28 44.16 25.81
C SER A 35 33.82 44.00 25.39
N ILE A 36 32.88 43.88 26.32
CA ILE A 36 31.45 43.69 26.00
C ILE A 36 30.82 44.98 25.46
N VAL A 37 31.20 46.14 26.00
CA VAL A 37 30.75 47.45 25.49
C VAL A 37 31.42 47.81 24.15
N SER A 38 32.59 47.25 23.86
CA SER A 38 33.23 47.41 22.54
C SER A 38 32.60 46.53 21.46
N ASP A 39 31.90 45.46 21.83
CA ASP A 39 31.33 44.50 20.87
C ASP A 39 30.00 45.01 20.30
N SER A 40 29.08 45.51 21.14
CA SER A 40 27.85 46.17 20.66
C SER A 40 28.12 47.53 19.98
N ARG A 41 29.24 48.20 20.27
CA ARG A 41 29.66 49.41 19.53
C ARG A 41 30.43 49.13 18.24
N ARG A 42 30.88 47.89 17.99
CA ARG A 42 31.43 47.51 16.67
C ARG A 42 30.35 47.26 15.63
N PHE A 43 29.13 46.89 16.04
CA PHE A 43 28.01 46.73 15.10
C PHE A 43 27.47 48.05 14.54
N SER A 44 27.88 49.21 15.10
CA SER A 44 27.57 50.55 14.54
C SER A 44 28.80 51.25 13.93
N ARG A 45 29.94 50.57 13.77
CA ARG A 45 31.00 51.10 12.92
C ARG A 45 30.62 50.72 11.49
N ARG A 46 29.99 51.67 10.80
CA ARG A 46 29.97 51.70 9.33
C ARG A 46 31.43 51.72 8.88
N GLU A 47 32.06 50.56 8.77
CA GLU A 47 33.05 50.42 7.72
C GLU A 47 32.26 50.64 6.45
N SER A 48 32.43 51.82 5.85
CA SER A 48 31.91 52.09 4.52
C SER A 48 32.40 50.92 3.68
N PHE A 49 31.49 50.08 3.19
CA PHE A 49 31.82 49.07 2.19
C PHE A 49 32.55 49.83 1.08
N ARG A 50 33.88 49.71 1.03
CA ARG A 50 34.63 50.35 -0.03
C ARG A 50 34.21 49.62 -1.30
N TYR A 51 33.84 50.39 -2.31
CA TYR A 51 33.50 49.86 -3.61
C TYR A 51 34.68 49.02 -4.11
N ASP A 52 34.52 47.70 -4.05
CA ASP A 52 35.47 46.76 -4.59
C ASP A 52 35.14 46.60 -6.07
N GLY A 53 35.94 47.22 -6.93
CA GLY A 53 35.75 47.22 -8.38
C GLY A 53 35.89 45.82 -9.00
N GLU A 54 36.46 44.86 -8.27
CA GLU A 54 36.49 43.45 -8.65
C GLU A 54 35.33 42.63 -8.09
N PHE A 55 34.42 43.23 -7.30
CA PHE A 55 33.24 42.55 -6.78
C PHE A 55 32.25 42.23 -7.90
N ARG A 56 32.51 41.13 -8.59
CA ARG A 56 31.54 40.49 -9.45
C ARG A 56 30.52 39.86 -8.49
N GLY A 57 29.35 40.48 -8.36
CA GLY A 57 28.36 40.17 -7.34
C GLY A 57 27.94 38.69 -7.27
N PRO A 58 26.99 38.31 -6.38
CA PRO A 58 26.63 36.91 -6.07
C PRO A 58 26.07 36.06 -7.25
N LEU A 59 26.04 36.63 -8.44
CA LEU A 59 25.62 36.05 -9.71
C LEU A 59 26.78 35.80 -10.68
N ALA A 60 28.00 36.22 -10.36
CA ALA A 60 29.13 36.21 -11.30
C ALA A 60 29.64 34.81 -11.69
N ASN A 61 29.45 33.82 -10.82
CA ASN A 61 29.91 32.44 -11.03
C ASN A 61 28.78 31.42 -10.80
N ARG A 62 27.58 31.67 -11.34
CA ARG A 62 26.54 30.63 -11.36
C ARG A 62 26.68 29.80 -12.64
N SER A 63 27.35 28.66 -12.53
CA SER A 63 27.27 27.60 -13.54
C SER A 63 25.83 27.12 -13.62
N CYS A 64 25.31 26.90 -14.83
CA CYS A 64 23.93 26.48 -15.05
C CYS A 64 23.67 25.08 -14.46
N THR A 65 23.27 24.99 -13.19
CA THR A 65 22.96 23.72 -12.49
C THR A 65 21.81 22.96 -13.17
N ASP A 66 20.98 23.67 -13.95
CA ASP A 66 19.87 23.16 -14.75
C ASP A 66 20.32 22.08 -15.76
N VAL A 67 21.51 22.21 -16.37
CA VAL A 67 21.99 21.23 -17.37
C VAL A 67 22.26 19.85 -16.76
N ILE A 68 22.83 19.82 -15.55
CA ILE A 68 23.15 18.58 -14.84
C ILE A 68 21.86 17.89 -14.37
N PHE A 69 20.92 18.66 -13.80
CA PHE A 69 19.63 18.11 -13.38
C PHE A 69 18.77 17.63 -14.54
N LEU A 70 18.79 18.35 -15.67
CA LEU A 70 18.10 17.97 -16.90
C LEU A 70 18.67 16.66 -17.48
N LEU A 71 20.00 16.49 -17.49
CA LEU A 71 20.64 15.25 -17.91
C LEU A 71 20.27 14.07 -17.00
N MET A 72 20.27 14.27 -15.68
CA MET A 72 19.85 13.25 -14.71
C MET A 72 18.37 12.86 -14.89
N PHE A 73 17.49 13.83 -15.20
CA PHE A 73 16.07 13.57 -15.47
C PHE A 73 15.88 12.72 -16.73
N PHE A 74 16.62 12.98 -17.82
CA PHE A 74 16.56 12.13 -19.02
C PHE A 74 17.02 10.70 -18.76
N ILE A 75 18.08 10.51 -17.97
CA ILE A 75 18.52 9.17 -17.57
C ILE A 75 17.41 8.46 -16.78
N PHE A 76 16.77 9.15 -15.85
CA PHE A 76 15.64 8.60 -15.10
C PHE A 76 14.48 8.17 -16.02
N LEU A 77 14.10 9.00 -17.00
CA LEU A 77 13.05 8.67 -17.96
C LEU A 77 13.41 7.45 -18.81
N ILE A 78 14.67 7.31 -19.22
CA ILE A 78 15.14 6.14 -19.97
C ILE A 78 15.05 4.87 -19.11
N ILE A 79 15.50 4.92 -17.85
CA ILE A 79 15.42 3.78 -16.94
C ILE A 79 13.96 3.38 -16.67
N PHE A 80 13.08 4.35 -16.39
CA PHE A 80 11.66 4.10 -16.16
C PHE A 80 10.96 3.58 -17.42
N GLY A 81 11.29 4.14 -18.59
CA GLY A 81 10.78 3.65 -19.88
C GLY A 81 11.20 2.21 -20.16
N PHE A 82 12.46 1.86 -19.87
CA PHE A 82 12.95 0.49 -19.98
C PHE A 82 12.25 -0.45 -19.00
N ALA A 83 12.07 -0.04 -17.74
CA ALA A 83 11.36 -0.83 -16.74
C ALA A 83 9.90 -1.06 -17.14
N GLY A 84 9.22 -0.02 -17.66
CA GLY A 84 7.86 -0.12 -18.19
C GLY A 84 7.77 -1.03 -19.42
N TYR A 85 8.72 -0.93 -20.35
CA TYR A 85 8.80 -1.83 -21.50
C TYR A 85 8.99 -3.29 -21.07
N TYR A 86 9.92 -3.54 -20.15
CA TYR A 86 10.18 -4.87 -19.61
C TYR A 86 8.92 -5.44 -18.91
N ALA A 87 8.29 -4.63 -18.05
CA ALA A 87 7.06 -5.01 -17.36
C ALA A 87 5.89 -5.27 -18.32
N HIS A 88 5.78 -4.52 -19.42
CA HIS A 88 4.74 -4.76 -20.42
C HIS A 88 4.99 -6.03 -21.24
N ARG A 89 6.26 -6.37 -21.51
CA ARG A 89 6.63 -7.55 -22.33
C ARG A 89 6.54 -8.85 -21.54
N GLU A 90 7.00 -8.83 -20.29
CA GLU A 90 7.06 -10.02 -19.43
C GLU A 90 5.85 -10.12 -18.48
N GLY A 91 5.05 -9.05 -18.38
CA GLY A 91 3.89 -8.99 -17.50
C GLY A 91 2.73 -9.83 -18.00
N ASP A 92 2.62 -11.06 -17.51
CA ASP A 92 1.40 -11.87 -17.62
C ASP A 92 0.58 -11.80 -16.32
N LEU A 93 -0.45 -10.97 -16.36
CA LEU A 93 -1.38 -10.81 -15.23
C LEU A 93 -2.14 -12.10 -14.93
N ASN A 94 -2.36 -12.97 -15.94
CA ASN A 94 -3.09 -14.22 -15.74
C ASN A 94 -2.34 -15.16 -14.79
N LYS A 95 -1.01 -15.05 -14.70
CA LYS A 95 -0.20 -15.81 -13.74
C LYS A 95 -0.45 -15.42 -12.28
N LEU A 96 -0.87 -14.19 -12.02
CA LEU A 96 -1.26 -13.70 -10.69
C LEU A 96 -2.70 -14.08 -10.34
N LEU A 97 -3.56 -14.23 -11.35
CA LEU A 97 -4.97 -14.55 -11.18
C LEU A 97 -5.24 -16.06 -11.05
N VAL A 98 -4.25 -16.94 -11.31
CA VAL A 98 -4.44 -18.38 -11.12
C VAL A 98 -4.61 -18.69 -9.63
N PRO A 99 -5.78 -19.22 -9.22
CA PRO A 99 -6.01 -19.59 -7.85
C PRO A 99 -5.17 -20.80 -7.46
N ARG A 100 -4.80 -20.88 -6.18
CA ARG A 100 -4.03 -21.98 -5.64
C ARG A 100 -4.85 -22.81 -4.66
N ASP A 101 -4.62 -24.11 -4.60
CA ASP A 101 -5.16 -25.00 -3.56
C ASP A 101 -4.50 -24.72 -2.20
N THR A 102 -5.01 -25.27 -1.10
CA THR A 102 -4.35 -25.28 0.24
C THR A 102 -2.95 -25.86 0.20
N LYS A 103 -2.66 -26.81 -0.71
CA LYS A 103 -1.30 -27.34 -0.93
C LYS A 103 -0.39 -26.42 -1.72
N GLY A 104 -0.91 -25.32 -2.25
CA GLY A 104 -0.17 -24.37 -3.09
C GLY A 104 -0.13 -24.71 -4.58
N TRP A 105 -0.85 -25.76 -5.02
CA TRP A 105 -0.96 -26.12 -6.43
C TRP A 105 -1.79 -25.10 -7.22
N GLN A 106 -1.32 -24.75 -8.41
CA GLN A 106 -1.98 -23.84 -9.34
C GLN A 106 -3.03 -24.60 -10.15
N CYS A 107 -4.31 -24.30 -9.91
CA CYS A 107 -5.42 -24.95 -10.61
C CYS A 107 -5.29 -24.75 -12.13
N GLY A 108 -5.38 -25.83 -12.91
CA GLY A 108 -5.25 -25.81 -14.37
C GLY A 108 -3.83 -25.66 -14.92
N LYS A 109 -2.78 -25.65 -14.08
CA LYS A 109 -1.37 -25.57 -14.52
C LYS A 109 -0.50 -26.71 -14.01
N ASP A 110 -0.56 -27.04 -12.72
CA ASP A 110 0.30 -28.08 -12.14
C ASP A 110 -0.16 -29.48 -12.55
N SER A 111 0.77 -30.42 -12.75
CA SER A 111 0.51 -31.75 -13.32
C SER A 111 -0.60 -32.55 -12.60
N GLU A 112 -0.74 -32.41 -11.28
CA GLU A 112 -1.81 -33.09 -10.52
C GLU A 112 -3.20 -32.43 -10.64
N VAL A 113 -3.29 -31.18 -11.10
CA VAL A 113 -4.54 -30.38 -11.17
C VAL A 113 -4.74 -29.70 -12.53
N VAL A 114 -4.07 -30.15 -13.60
CA VAL A 114 -4.23 -29.60 -14.95
C VAL A 114 -5.67 -29.70 -15.44
N ASP A 115 -6.35 -30.80 -15.09
CA ASP A 115 -7.73 -31.07 -15.49
C ASP A 115 -8.77 -30.34 -14.61
N LYS A 116 -8.32 -29.60 -13.58
CA LYS A 116 -9.15 -28.93 -12.59
C LYS A 116 -8.83 -27.43 -12.56
N PRO A 117 -9.40 -26.62 -13.47
CA PRO A 117 -9.09 -25.20 -13.56
C PRO A 117 -9.73 -24.36 -12.46
N ASN A 118 -10.83 -24.81 -11.85
CA ASN A 118 -11.62 -24.00 -10.92
C ASN A 118 -11.19 -24.24 -9.47
N LEU A 119 -11.24 -23.22 -8.60
CA LEU A 119 -10.99 -23.31 -7.16
C LEU A 119 -12.31 -23.25 -6.39
N PHE A 120 -12.48 -24.16 -5.45
CA PHE A 120 -13.62 -24.26 -4.56
C PHE A 120 -13.21 -24.05 -3.09
N PHE A 121 -13.96 -23.22 -2.36
CA PHE A 121 -13.76 -22.97 -0.93
C PHE A 121 -14.75 -23.78 -0.11
N PHE A 122 -14.28 -24.46 0.94
CA PHE A 122 -15.14 -25.30 1.77
C PHE A 122 -16.17 -24.49 2.55
N ASP A 123 -15.77 -23.30 2.99
CA ASP A 123 -16.63 -22.40 3.75
C ASP A 123 -16.28 -20.96 3.39
N LEU A 124 -17.14 -20.33 2.61
CA LEU A 124 -16.95 -18.95 2.18
C LEU A 124 -17.29 -17.95 3.29
N SER A 125 -18.04 -18.35 4.33
CA SER A 125 -18.45 -17.46 5.42
C SER A 125 -17.26 -17.04 6.30
N LYS A 126 -16.29 -17.94 6.47
CA LYS A 126 -15.04 -17.67 7.20
C LYS A 126 -14.11 -16.70 6.49
N CYS A 127 -14.34 -16.43 5.19
CA CYS A 127 -13.62 -15.39 4.44
C CYS A 127 -14.15 -13.98 4.70
N ALA A 128 -15.29 -13.81 5.38
CA ALA A 128 -15.86 -12.50 5.70
C ALA A 128 -15.32 -11.90 7.01
N ASP A 129 -14.41 -12.59 7.70
CA ASP A 129 -13.80 -12.11 8.94
C ASP A 129 -12.82 -10.95 8.64
N PRO A 130 -12.87 -9.83 9.39
CA PRO A 130 -11.99 -8.67 9.19
C PRO A 130 -10.47 -8.97 9.31
N LEU A 131 -10.05 -10.12 9.85
CA LEU A 131 -8.63 -10.52 9.93
C LEU A 131 -8.06 -11.16 8.65
N VAL A 132 -8.92 -11.54 7.70
CA VAL A 132 -8.55 -12.23 6.44
C VAL A 132 -7.53 -11.48 5.55
N PRO A 133 -7.49 -10.13 5.47
CA PRO A 133 -6.53 -9.42 4.63
C PRO A 133 -5.05 -9.67 4.97
N ILE A 134 -4.77 -10.21 6.17
CA ILE A 134 -3.40 -10.40 6.68
C ILE A 134 -2.95 -11.86 6.58
N GLU A 135 -3.82 -12.81 6.94
CA GLU A 135 -3.47 -14.24 7.05
C GLU A 135 -4.06 -15.11 5.92
N GLY A 136 -4.93 -14.54 5.07
CA GLY A 136 -5.71 -15.30 4.09
C GLY A 136 -6.94 -15.97 4.71
N CYS A 137 -7.79 -16.58 3.89
CA CYS A 137 -8.98 -17.26 4.41
C CYS A 137 -8.58 -18.52 5.19
N PRO A 138 -9.06 -18.71 6.44
CA PRO A 138 -8.72 -19.88 7.26
C PRO A 138 -9.58 -21.10 6.88
N THR A 139 -9.67 -21.40 5.58
CA THR A 139 -10.48 -22.52 5.05
C THR A 139 -9.72 -23.34 4.02
N PRO A 140 -9.94 -24.67 4.01
CA PRO A 140 -9.44 -25.51 2.93
C PRO A 140 -10.05 -25.08 1.61
N GLN A 141 -9.21 -25.03 0.58
CA GLN A 141 -9.56 -24.66 -0.78
C GLN A 141 -9.01 -25.71 -1.73
N VAL A 142 -9.82 -26.19 -2.68
CA VAL A 142 -9.45 -27.31 -3.54
C VAL A 142 -9.73 -27.02 -5.00
N CYS A 143 -8.86 -27.48 -5.90
CA CYS A 143 -9.12 -27.40 -7.33
C CYS A 143 -10.19 -28.43 -7.75
N VAL A 144 -11.17 -28.01 -8.56
CA VAL A 144 -12.27 -28.81 -9.11
C VAL A 144 -12.39 -28.62 -10.63
N LYS A 145 -12.95 -29.62 -11.31
CA LYS A 145 -13.18 -29.55 -12.76
C LYS A 145 -14.29 -28.56 -13.09
N GLU A 146 -15.42 -28.74 -12.45
CA GLU A 146 -16.64 -27.95 -12.66
C GLU A 146 -17.22 -27.58 -11.31
N CYS A 147 -17.75 -26.37 -11.20
CA CYS A 147 -18.40 -25.91 -9.98
C CYS A 147 -19.72 -26.68 -9.75
N PRO A 148 -20.07 -26.97 -8.49
CA PRO A 148 -21.28 -27.73 -8.18
C PRO A 148 -22.54 -26.98 -8.64
N LYS A 149 -23.41 -27.65 -9.40
CA LYS A 149 -24.69 -27.09 -9.87
C LYS A 149 -25.87 -27.35 -8.93
N THR A 150 -25.68 -28.20 -7.93
CA THR A 150 -26.72 -28.59 -6.97
C THR A 150 -26.20 -28.38 -5.56
N SER A 151 -27.08 -28.07 -4.62
CA SER A 151 -26.71 -28.05 -3.21
C SER A 151 -26.47 -29.47 -2.67
N PHE A 152 -25.58 -29.56 -1.70
CA PHE A 152 -25.30 -30.79 -0.97
C PHE A 152 -25.05 -30.44 0.49
N TYR A 153 -25.53 -31.31 1.37
CA TYR A 153 -25.28 -31.25 2.79
C TYR A 153 -24.98 -32.66 3.27
N HIS A 154 -23.81 -32.87 3.86
CA HIS A 154 -23.44 -34.16 4.41
C HIS A 154 -24.23 -34.42 5.69
N GLU A 155 -25.10 -35.41 5.62
CA GLU A 155 -25.79 -35.96 6.77
C GLU A 155 -25.56 -37.47 6.80
N ARG A 156 -25.12 -37.99 7.95
CA ARG A 156 -24.79 -39.41 8.12
C ARG A 156 -25.96 -40.34 7.76
N ALA A 157 -27.20 -39.93 8.04
CA ALA A 157 -28.40 -40.68 7.70
C ALA A 157 -28.62 -40.84 6.18
N GLN A 158 -28.04 -39.94 5.37
CA GLN A 158 -28.16 -39.96 3.90
C GLN A 158 -27.04 -40.78 3.23
N CYS A 159 -25.99 -41.13 3.96
CA CYS A 159 -24.92 -41.99 3.47
C CYS A 159 -25.30 -43.46 3.68
N ASP A 160 -25.58 -44.14 2.57
CA ASP A 160 -25.90 -45.58 2.55
C ASP A 160 -24.74 -46.35 1.88
N ARG A 161 -24.35 -47.49 2.46
CA ARG A 161 -23.28 -48.33 1.92
C ARG A 161 -23.62 -48.84 0.52
N GLU A 162 -24.88 -49.13 0.23
CA GLU A 162 -25.30 -49.62 -1.09
C GLU A 162 -25.20 -48.53 -2.17
N LYS A 163 -25.32 -47.25 -1.79
CA LYS A 163 -25.25 -46.09 -2.69
C LYS A 163 -23.97 -45.27 -2.55
N ILE A 164 -22.96 -45.83 -1.87
CA ILE A 164 -21.73 -45.10 -1.55
C ILE A 164 -21.00 -44.62 -2.80
N GLN A 165 -21.06 -45.36 -3.91
CA GLN A 165 -20.42 -44.96 -5.18
C GLN A 165 -20.95 -43.62 -5.70
N VAL A 166 -22.27 -43.44 -5.67
CA VAL A 166 -22.93 -42.18 -6.08
C VAL A 166 -22.66 -41.09 -5.06
N TYR A 167 -22.61 -41.45 -3.77
CA TYR A 167 -22.32 -40.51 -2.70
C TYR A 167 -20.92 -39.91 -2.82
N ARG A 168 -19.91 -40.74 -3.12
CA ARG A 168 -18.51 -40.31 -3.32
C ARG A 168 -18.36 -39.30 -4.45
N GLN A 169 -19.12 -39.44 -5.54
CA GLN A 169 -19.06 -38.50 -6.66
C GLN A 169 -19.55 -37.09 -6.30
N LYS A 170 -20.35 -36.97 -5.23
CA LYS A 170 -20.83 -35.69 -4.71
C LYS A 170 -19.89 -35.08 -3.68
N LEU A 171 -18.95 -35.85 -3.12
CA LEU A 171 -18.03 -35.32 -2.13
C LEU A 171 -16.95 -34.46 -2.79
N ILE A 172 -16.74 -33.27 -2.25
CA ILE A 172 -15.62 -32.40 -2.60
C ILE A 172 -14.63 -32.47 -1.43
N CYS A 173 -13.47 -33.08 -1.68
CA CYS A 173 -12.44 -33.30 -0.67
C CYS A 173 -11.10 -32.76 -1.15
N THR A 174 -10.21 -32.45 -0.20
CA THR A 174 -8.83 -32.07 -0.45
C THR A 174 -8.09 -33.15 -1.24
N SER A 175 -7.04 -32.75 -1.96
CA SER A 175 -6.22 -33.66 -2.77
C SER A 175 -5.42 -34.69 -1.97
N GLU A 176 -5.53 -34.73 -0.64
CA GLU A 176 -4.96 -35.79 0.21
C GLU A 176 -5.82 -37.05 0.23
N ILE A 177 -7.10 -36.95 -0.14
CA ILE A 177 -8.08 -38.02 0.02
C ILE A 177 -8.43 -38.61 -1.33
N ASP A 178 -8.10 -39.89 -1.50
CA ASP A 178 -8.54 -40.67 -2.65
C ASP A 178 -9.99 -41.14 -2.45
N LEU A 179 -10.92 -40.49 -3.13
CA LEU A 179 -12.36 -40.82 -3.06
C LEU A 179 -12.67 -42.29 -3.41
N ASN A 180 -11.80 -42.93 -4.19
CA ASN A 180 -11.96 -44.34 -4.58
C ASN A 180 -11.75 -45.32 -3.42
N ASN A 181 -10.99 -44.93 -2.39
CA ASN A 181 -10.65 -45.80 -1.27
C ASN A 181 -11.73 -45.79 -0.15
N ILE A 182 -12.66 -44.83 -0.18
CA ILE A 182 -13.61 -44.58 0.92
C ILE A 182 -14.73 -45.61 0.94
N THR A 183 -14.58 -46.73 1.64
CA THR A 183 -15.59 -47.83 1.61
C THR A 183 -16.70 -47.71 2.65
N ASP A 184 -16.52 -46.85 3.65
CA ASP A 184 -17.46 -46.74 4.76
C ASP A 184 -17.95 -45.30 5.00
N CYS A 185 -19.21 -45.15 5.39
CA CYS A 185 -19.79 -43.87 5.76
C CYS A 185 -19.19 -43.29 7.05
N ASN A 186 -18.59 -44.14 7.90
CA ASN A 186 -17.80 -43.70 9.06
C ASN A 186 -16.57 -42.89 8.65
N GLU A 187 -15.89 -43.29 7.57
CA GLU A 187 -14.70 -42.58 7.08
C GLU A 187 -15.09 -41.22 6.51
N VAL A 188 -16.22 -41.15 5.79
CA VAL A 188 -16.76 -39.88 5.28
C VAL A 188 -17.04 -38.91 6.44
N ASP A 189 -17.76 -39.35 7.47
CA ASP A 189 -18.09 -38.53 8.64
C ASP A 189 -16.81 -38.03 9.35
N LYS A 190 -15.77 -38.87 9.42
CA LYS A 190 -14.47 -38.47 9.94
C LYS A 190 -13.80 -37.41 9.08
N TYR A 191 -13.74 -37.58 7.76
CA TYR A 191 -13.10 -36.62 6.86
C TYR A 191 -13.82 -35.28 6.80
N VAL A 192 -15.14 -35.29 6.93
CA VAL A 192 -15.93 -34.06 7.03
C VAL A 192 -15.65 -33.34 8.35
N LYS A 193 -15.59 -34.07 9.48
CA LYS A 193 -15.23 -33.49 10.80
C LYS A 193 -13.80 -32.95 10.84
N ASP A 194 -12.87 -33.60 10.15
CA ASP A 194 -11.46 -33.20 10.07
C ASP A 194 -11.23 -32.05 9.06
N ASN A 195 -12.28 -31.43 8.49
CA ASN A 195 -12.21 -30.42 7.43
C ASN A 195 -11.44 -30.87 6.17
N LYS A 196 -11.36 -32.18 5.91
CA LYS A 196 -10.74 -32.74 4.70
C LYS A 196 -11.72 -32.85 3.54
N CYS A 197 -13.02 -32.89 3.84
CA CYS A 197 -14.11 -32.82 2.87
C CYS A 197 -15.09 -31.71 3.25
N ALA A 198 -15.72 -31.11 2.25
CA ALA A 198 -16.73 -30.08 2.47
C ALA A 198 -17.97 -30.68 3.15
N LEU A 199 -18.40 -30.09 4.26
CA LEU A 199 -19.64 -30.46 4.96
C LEU A 199 -20.86 -30.17 4.10
N TRP A 200 -20.84 -29.05 3.39
CA TRP A 200 -21.93 -28.62 2.53
C TRP A 200 -21.39 -27.74 1.40
N TYR A 201 -22.18 -27.59 0.34
CA TYR A 201 -21.92 -26.64 -0.73
C TYR A 201 -23.22 -26.23 -1.42
N LEU A 202 -23.18 -25.07 -2.06
CA LEU A 202 -24.31 -24.46 -2.77
C LEU A 202 -24.10 -24.54 -4.29
N PRO A 203 -25.19 -24.44 -5.08
CA PRO A 203 -25.07 -24.24 -6.52
C PRO A 203 -24.23 -23.00 -6.82
N SER A 204 -23.20 -23.17 -7.63
CA SER A 204 -22.19 -22.17 -7.93
C SER A 204 -21.81 -22.17 -9.41
N GLU A 205 -21.36 -21.02 -9.87
CA GLU A 205 -20.84 -20.82 -11.22
C GLU A 205 -19.35 -20.51 -11.17
N SER A 206 -18.66 -20.89 -12.24
CA SER A 206 -17.24 -20.59 -12.41
C SER A 206 -17.08 -19.15 -12.89
N LEU A 207 -16.62 -18.27 -12.01
CA LEU A 207 -16.19 -16.92 -12.37
C LEU A 207 -14.67 -16.85 -12.25
N SER A 208 -13.98 -16.78 -13.39
CA SER A 208 -12.52 -16.64 -13.47
C SER A 208 -11.79 -17.69 -12.62
N ASN A 209 -12.07 -18.96 -12.90
CA ASN A 209 -11.47 -20.10 -12.23
C ASN A 209 -11.78 -20.18 -10.72
N ILE A 210 -12.80 -19.50 -10.21
CA ILE A 210 -13.26 -19.60 -8.82
C ILE A 210 -14.75 -19.93 -8.81
N CYS A 211 -15.17 -20.84 -7.93
CA CYS A 211 -16.58 -21.17 -7.74
C CYS A 211 -17.25 -20.20 -6.78
N ILE A 212 -18.25 -19.47 -7.27
CA ILE A 212 -19.03 -18.50 -6.49
C ILE A 212 -20.51 -18.93 -6.51
N PRO A 213 -21.21 -18.93 -5.36
CA PRO A 213 -22.63 -19.28 -5.32
C PRO A 213 -23.45 -18.38 -6.26
N ALA A 214 -24.31 -18.99 -7.08
CA ALA A 214 -25.09 -18.29 -8.11
C ALA A 214 -26.12 -17.30 -7.51
N SER A 215 -26.58 -17.58 -6.29
CA SER A 215 -27.50 -16.73 -5.55
C SER A 215 -26.93 -16.44 -4.15
N PHE A 216 -26.64 -15.16 -3.90
CA PHE A 216 -26.19 -14.72 -2.58
C PHE A 216 -27.30 -14.83 -1.53
N GLN A 217 -28.57 -14.82 -1.96
CA GLN A 217 -29.73 -15.01 -1.06
C GLN A 217 -29.71 -16.39 -0.39
N ASP A 218 -29.21 -17.42 -1.07
CA ASP A 218 -29.14 -18.80 -0.55
C ASP A 218 -28.03 -18.95 0.51
N VAL A 219 -26.98 -18.13 0.41
CA VAL A 219 -25.92 -18.02 1.41
C VAL A 219 -26.49 -17.46 2.72
N TRP A 220 -27.25 -16.36 2.66
CA TRP A 220 -27.89 -15.75 3.83
C TRP A 220 -28.89 -16.68 4.52
N GLN A 221 -29.68 -17.45 3.78
CA GLN A 221 -30.63 -18.41 4.37
C GLN A 221 -29.92 -19.56 5.09
N THR A 222 -28.75 -19.97 4.60
CA THR A 222 -27.94 -21.02 5.23
C THR A 222 -27.24 -20.52 6.50
N ILE A 223 -26.71 -19.29 6.47
CA ILE A 223 -26.08 -18.64 7.64
C ILE A 223 -27.11 -18.36 8.74
N ASN A 224 -28.35 -17.98 8.40
CA ASN A 224 -29.41 -17.75 9.40
C ASN A 224 -29.81 -19.01 10.19
N ARG A 225 -29.48 -20.23 9.73
CA ARG A 225 -29.73 -21.47 10.47
C ARG A 225 -28.68 -21.79 11.53
N SER A 226 -27.48 -21.22 11.42
CA SER A 226 -26.53 -21.17 12.53
C SER A 226 -26.82 -19.92 13.34
N GLU A 227 -27.34 -20.07 14.56
CA GLU A 227 -27.39 -18.96 15.51
C GLU A 227 -25.98 -18.38 15.67
N VAL A 228 -25.71 -17.24 15.01
CA VAL A 228 -24.71 -16.21 15.34
C VAL A 228 -24.64 -15.22 14.15
N ILE A 229 -24.86 -13.94 14.48
CA ILE A 229 -24.78 -12.71 13.65
C ILE A 229 -26.13 -12.21 13.06
N GLN A 230 -27.10 -11.96 13.93
CA GLN A 230 -28.20 -11.00 13.68
C GLN A 230 -27.81 -9.56 14.07
N GLY A 231 -26.52 -9.26 14.25
CA GLY A 231 -26.07 -7.99 14.84
C GLY A 231 -24.75 -7.40 14.33
N LEU A 232 -24.23 -7.80 13.17
CA LEU A 232 -22.96 -7.24 12.67
C LEU A 232 -22.83 -7.04 11.15
N LEU A 233 -23.91 -6.91 10.35
CA LEU A 233 -23.71 -6.56 8.93
C LEU A 233 -24.80 -5.62 8.40
N ASN A 234 -24.77 -4.36 8.87
CA ASN A 234 -25.11 -3.22 8.01
C ASN A 234 -23.99 -3.00 6.99
N ILE A 235 -23.61 -4.05 6.26
CA ILE A 235 -22.68 -3.91 5.17
C ILE A 235 -23.30 -4.58 3.96
N GLN A 236 -23.83 -3.71 3.12
CA GLN A 236 -23.86 -3.81 1.67
C GLN A 236 -22.44 -4.00 1.09
N MET A 237 -21.68 -4.96 1.61
CA MET A 237 -20.44 -5.47 1.04
C MET A 237 -20.48 -6.98 1.20
N MET A 238 -19.81 -7.65 0.26
CA MET A 238 -19.50 -9.08 0.26
C MET A 238 -20.45 -10.01 -0.49
N GLY A 239 -21.25 -9.48 -1.43
CA GLY A 239 -21.47 -10.14 -2.72
C GLY A 239 -20.24 -10.05 -3.65
N SER A 240 -19.13 -9.56 -3.13
CA SER A 240 -17.90 -9.27 -3.86
C SER A 240 -16.72 -9.38 -2.91
N ILE A 241 -16.35 -10.60 -2.52
CA ILE A 241 -15.09 -10.81 -1.78
C ILE A 241 -13.95 -11.04 -2.79
N ASN A 242 -14.26 -11.57 -3.98
CA ASN A 242 -13.29 -11.78 -5.07
C ASN A 242 -13.66 -11.08 -6.38
N GLY A 243 -14.89 -10.55 -6.49
CA GLY A 243 -15.28 -9.68 -7.60
C GLY A 243 -14.58 -8.32 -7.55
N ILE A 244 -14.27 -7.80 -6.35
CA ILE A 244 -13.54 -6.53 -6.19
C ILE A 244 -12.14 -6.64 -6.81
N GLY A 245 -11.43 -7.75 -6.58
CA GLY A 245 -10.09 -7.95 -7.13
C GLY A 245 -10.07 -7.95 -8.66
N GLN A 246 -11.07 -8.56 -9.30
CA GLN A 246 -11.11 -8.67 -10.76
C GLN A 246 -11.76 -7.48 -11.46
N LEU A 247 -12.76 -6.84 -10.84
CA LEU A 247 -13.26 -5.55 -11.29
C LEU A 247 -12.13 -4.50 -11.26
N ILE A 248 -11.34 -4.46 -10.18
CA ILE A 248 -10.16 -3.58 -10.11
C ILE A 248 -9.14 -3.92 -11.20
N VAL A 249 -8.89 -5.22 -11.44
CA VAL A 249 -7.90 -5.64 -12.44
C VAL A 249 -8.34 -5.32 -13.86
N GLU A 250 -9.60 -5.58 -14.21
CA GLU A 250 -10.18 -5.24 -15.51
C GLU A 250 -10.20 -3.71 -15.72
N ASP A 251 -10.58 -2.96 -14.68
CA ASP A 251 -10.52 -1.50 -14.68
C ASP A 251 -9.07 -0.99 -14.83
N THR A 252 -8.10 -1.67 -14.22
CA THR A 252 -6.68 -1.30 -14.30
C THR A 252 -6.11 -1.51 -15.71
N ILE A 253 -6.47 -2.62 -16.38
CA ILE A 253 -6.04 -2.88 -17.77
C ILE A 253 -6.60 -1.80 -18.71
N ASN A 254 -7.88 -1.46 -18.56
CA ASN A 254 -8.52 -0.46 -19.40
C ASN A 254 -8.03 0.97 -19.11
N LEU A 255 -7.63 1.25 -17.86
CA LEU A 255 -7.18 2.57 -17.41
C LEU A 255 -5.68 2.82 -17.65
N TRP A 256 -4.88 1.77 -17.84
CA TRP A 256 -3.43 1.89 -18.07
C TRP A 256 -3.01 2.91 -19.15
N PRO A 257 -3.64 3.00 -20.35
CA PRO A 257 -3.20 3.94 -21.37
C PRO A 257 -3.57 5.38 -20.99
N VAL A 258 -4.65 5.58 -20.22
CA VAL A 258 -5.04 6.89 -19.70
C VAL A 258 -4.06 7.37 -18.63
N LEU A 259 -3.63 6.47 -17.74
CA LEU A 259 -2.60 6.75 -16.74
C LEU A 259 -1.24 7.08 -17.40
N ALA A 260 -0.83 6.29 -18.39
CA ALA A 260 0.38 6.54 -19.16
C ALA A 260 0.31 7.90 -19.88
N GLY A 261 -0.83 8.22 -20.50
CA GLY A 261 -1.09 9.53 -21.12
C GLY A 261 -0.98 10.67 -20.12
N GLY A 262 -1.59 10.53 -18.94
CA GLY A 262 -1.51 11.52 -17.86
C GLY A 262 -0.08 11.76 -17.38
N PHE A 263 0.72 10.71 -17.24
CA PHE A 263 2.14 10.81 -16.87
C PHE A 263 2.96 11.59 -17.92
N ILE A 264 2.74 11.32 -19.21
CA ILE A 264 3.42 12.02 -20.31
C ILE A 264 3.04 13.51 -20.31
N ILE A 265 1.75 13.83 -20.16
CA ILE A 265 1.27 15.22 -20.11
C ILE A 265 1.91 15.95 -18.92
N ALA A 266 1.93 15.34 -17.74
CA ALA A 266 2.56 15.92 -16.55
C ALA A 266 4.06 16.17 -16.77
N ALA A 267 4.77 15.23 -17.39
CA ALA A 267 6.19 15.37 -17.73
C ALA A 267 6.45 16.49 -18.75
N VAL A 268 5.57 16.67 -19.74
CA VAL A 268 5.68 17.78 -20.71
C VAL A 268 5.40 19.12 -20.03
N CYS A 269 4.36 19.20 -19.20
CA CYS A 269 4.05 20.41 -18.43
C CYS A 269 5.20 20.82 -17.51
N SER A 270 5.86 19.86 -16.84
CA SER A 270 7.01 20.17 -15.98
C SER A 270 8.19 20.71 -16.79
N LEU A 271 8.49 20.14 -17.96
CA LEU A 271 9.54 20.65 -18.86
C LEU A 271 9.23 22.06 -19.38
N ILE A 272 7.97 22.34 -19.71
CA ILE A 272 7.52 23.68 -20.13
C ILE A 272 7.73 24.69 -19.00
N ILE A 273 7.36 24.36 -17.76
CA ILE A 273 7.55 25.25 -16.61
C ILE A 273 9.04 25.54 -16.38
N ILE A 274 9.90 24.52 -16.41
CA ILE A 274 11.34 24.68 -16.25
C ILE A 274 11.90 25.60 -17.34
N ALA A 275 11.47 25.43 -18.59
CA ALA A 275 11.84 26.33 -19.67
C ALA A 275 11.36 27.76 -19.37
N ILE A 276 10.08 27.98 -19.11
CA ILE A 276 9.51 29.32 -18.85
C ILE A 276 10.27 30.04 -17.72
N MET A 277 10.56 29.36 -16.61
CA MET A 277 11.29 29.94 -15.48
C MET A 277 12.68 30.47 -15.89
N ARG A 278 13.33 29.80 -16.84
CA ARG A 278 14.63 30.24 -17.38
C ARG A 278 14.52 31.49 -18.25
N TRP A 279 13.48 31.61 -19.09
CA TRP A 279 13.30 32.77 -19.97
C TRP A 279 12.76 34.00 -19.22
N VAL A 280 11.98 33.78 -18.15
CA VAL A 280 11.31 34.85 -17.40
C VAL A 280 12.18 35.42 -16.27
N ALA A 281 13.12 34.65 -15.72
CA ALA A 281 14.01 35.12 -14.65
C ALA A 281 14.83 36.36 -15.02
N GLY A 282 15.36 36.42 -16.26
CA GLY A 282 16.16 37.57 -16.73
C GLY A 282 15.34 38.88 -16.77
N PRO A 283 14.23 38.93 -17.53
CA PRO A 283 13.36 40.09 -17.61
C PRO A 283 12.84 40.56 -16.23
N ILE A 284 12.43 39.64 -15.36
CA ILE A 284 11.96 39.99 -14.00
C ILE A 284 13.04 40.76 -13.24
N VAL A 285 14.29 40.30 -13.29
CA VAL A 285 15.41 40.96 -12.60
C VAL A 285 15.64 42.36 -13.17
N TRP A 286 15.69 42.52 -14.50
CA TRP A 286 15.86 43.83 -15.14
C TRP A 286 14.74 44.81 -14.81
N ILE A 287 13.48 44.36 -14.86
CA ILE A 287 12.32 45.18 -14.50
C ILE A 287 12.40 45.60 -13.03
N SER A 288 12.82 44.71 -12.13
CA SER A 288 12.97 45.05 -10.70
C SER A 288 14.06 46.10 -10.46
N ILE A 289 15.18 46.02 -11.17
CA ILE A 289 16.27 47.00 -11.09
C ILE A 289 15.79 48.35 -11.59
N ILE A 290 15.17 48.41 -12.78
CA ILE A 290 14.63 49.65 -13.35
C ILE A 290 13.57 50.25 -12.43
N GLY A 291 12.69 49.42 -11.85
CA GLY A 291 11.64 49.85 -10.93
C GLY A 291 12.20 50.52 -9.67
N VAL A 292 13.24 49.94 -9.06
CA VAL A 292 13.91 50.54 -7.89
C VAL A 292 14.58 51.86 -8.26
N LEU A 293 15.26 51.94 -9.41
CA LEU A 293 15.89 53.17 -9.88
C LEU A 293 14.86 54.28 -10.14
N ALA A 294 13.71 53.95 -10.74
CA ALA A 294 12.62 54.90 -10.97
C ALA A 294 12.03 55.43 -9.65
N LEU A 295 11.81 54.57 -8.67
CA LEU A 295 11.29 54.96 -7.35
C LEU A 295 12.26 55.89 -6.60
N LEU A 296 13.56 55.64 -6.68
CA LEU A 296 14.58 56.50 -6.05
C LEU A 296 14.73 57.84 -6.77
N GLY A 297 14.56 57.87 -8.09
CA GLY A 297 14.66 59.10 -8.89
C GLY A 297 13.47 60.06 -8.77
N ILE A 298 12.32 59.61 -8.23
CA ILE A 298 11.15 60.47 -7.97
C ILE A 298 11.21 61.12 -6.58
N GLY A 299 12.19 60.73 -5.75
CA GLY A 299 12.37 61.22 -4.37
C GLY A 299 13.29 62.43 -4.20
N GLU A 300 13.83 63.00 -5.27
CA GLU A 300 14.54 64.29 -5.32
C GLU A 300 13.71 65.33 -6.09
#